data_AF-A0A9D6DSJ3-F1
#
_entry.id   AF-A0A9D6DSJ3-F1
#
_cell.length_a   1.000
_cell.length_b   1.000
_cell.length_c   1.000
_cell.angle_alpha   90.00
_cell.angle_beta   90.00
_cell.angle_gamma   90.00
#
_symmetry.space_group_name_H-M   'P 1'
#
loop_
_entity.id
_entity.type
_entity.pdbx_description
1 polymer ?
#
loop_
_entity_poly.entity_id
_entity_poly.type
_entity_poly.pdbx_seq_one_letter_code
_entity_poly.pdbx_strand_id
1 'polypeptide(L)'
;MRWTERDEERMDFILEQTRKGKTADEIDELRARQWELSGRDRGIRSEQRVIEALEPLDFVMAVGKEKDDKMGNDLWVSFDPDSGHRDIPLQVKSSWTGFFAFRSRQEEGERRIIIKVGPGRSPTAIRRVFLAQLKFFDGFI
;
A
#
# COMPACT_ATOMS: atom_id res chain seq x y z
N MET A 1 29.92 18.89 -1.47
CA MET A 1 28.68 18.15 -1.12
C MET A 1 27.81 19.08 -0.28
N ARG A 2 26.54 19.29 -0.67
CA ARG A 2 25.58 20.03 0.17
C ARG A 2 24.90 19.03 1.09
N TRP A 3 24.98 19.26 2.39
CA TRP A 3 24.16 18.56 3.36
C TRP A 3 22.69 18.93 3.11
N THR A 4 21.82 17.93 3.11
CA THR A 4 20.37 18.15 3.07
C THR A 4 19.84 18.27 4.50
N GLU A 5 18.71 18.95 4.73
CA GLU A 5 18.02 18.95 6.04
C GLU A 5 17.83 17.52 6.58
N ARG A 6 17.62 16.57 5.66
CA ARG A 6 17.50 15.15 5.97
C ARG A 6 18.78 14.53 6.52
N ASP A 7 19.95 15.00 6.08
CA ASP A 7 21.25 14.55 6.58
C ASP A 7 21.55 15.14 7.96
N GLU A 8 21.11 16.38 8.22
CA GLU A 8 21.20 17.04 9.54
C GLU A 8 20.33 16.33 10.57
N GLU A 9 19.04 16.11 10.28
CA GLU A 9 18.14 15.32 11.13
C GLU A 9 18.69 13.90 11.38
N ARG A 10 19.34 13.32 10.37
CA ARG A 10 19.98 12.02 10.47
C ARG A 10 21.18 12.07 11.43
N MET A 11 22.00 13.11 11.39
CA MET A 11 23.12 13.24 12.30
C MET A 11 22.65 13.52 13.73
N ASP A 12 21.67 14.39 13.92
CA ASP A 12 21.13 14.72 15.24
C ASP A 12 20.57 13.50 15.96
N PHE A 13 19.82 12.66 15.24
CA PHE A 13 19.35 11.39 15.80
C PHE A 13 20.50 10.47 16.23
N ILE A 14 21.54 10.32 15.41
CA ILE A 14 22.70 9.47 15.75
C ILE A 14 23.37 10.02 17.01
N LEU A 15 23.67 11.32 17.03
CA LEU A 15 24.33 11.98 18.16
C LEU A 15 23.51 11.86 19.45
N GLU A 16 22.19 12.01 19.37
CA GLU A 16 21.29 11.87 20.52
C GLU A 16 21.32 10.44 21.08
N GLN A 17 21.26 9.42 20.23
CA GLN A 17 21.28 8.02 20.69
C GLN A 17 22.67 7.60 21.21
N THR A 18 23.75 8.10 20.61
CA THR A 18 25.11 7.90 21.13
C THR A 18 25.27 8.54 22.53
N ARG A 19 24.70 9.73 22.76
CA ARG A 19 24.67 10.36 24.10
C ARG A 19 23.91 9.53 25.13
N LYS A 20 22.93 8.74 24.70
CA LYS A 20 22.20 7.78 25.56
C LYS A 20 22.95 6.47 25.80
N GLY A 21 24.20 6.35 25.33
CA GLY A 21 25.06 5.19 25.54
C GLY A 21 24.77 4.01 24.62
N LYS A 22 24.00 4.20 23.54
CA LYS A 22 23.68 3.12 22.60
C LYS A 22 24.84 2.82 21.67
N THR A 23 25.01 1.55 21.33
CA THR A 23 25.99 1.09 20.35
C THR A 23 25.55 1.42 18.91
N ALA A 24 26.47 1.33 17.96
CA ALA A 24 26.14 1.55 16.54
C ALA A 24 25.07 0.57 16.04
N ASP A 25 25.16 -0.71 16.43
CA ASP A 25 24.19 -1.75 16.05
C ASP A 25 22.79 -1.45 16.61
N GLU A 26 22.70 -1.02 17.87
CA GLU A 26 21.42 -0.63 18.48
C GLU A 26 20.79 0.60 17.79
N ILE A 27 21.61 1.56 17.37
CA ILE A 27 21.17 2.75 16.64
C ILE A 27 20.62 2.36 15.26
N ASP A 28 21.28 1.46 14.56
CA ASP A 28 20.85 0.95 13.26
C ASP A 28 19.56 0.12 13.38
N GLU A 29 19.42 -0.71 14.41
CA GLU A 29 18.18 -1.45 14.70
C GLU A 29 17.01 -0.49 15.00
N LEU A 30 17.22 0.54 15.81
CA LEU A 30 16.18 1.53 16.13
C LEU A 30 15.73 2.28 14.89
N ARG A 31 16.65 2.59 13.98
CA ARG A 31 16.32 3.18 12.69
C ARG A 31 15.56 2.26 11.78
N ALA A 32 15.99 1.00 11.69
CA ALA A 32 15.29 0.00 10.90
C ALA A 32 13.83 -0.11 11.39
N ARG A 33 13.62 -0.16 12.71
CA ARG A 33 12.28 -0.15 13.32
C ARG A 33 11.50 1.13 13.03
N GLN A 34 12.12 2.31 13.14
CA GLN A 34 11.43 3.58 12.86
C GLN A 34 11.03 3.70 11.37
N TRP A 35 11.90 3.24 10.47
CA TRP A 35 11.60 3.16 9.04
C TRP A 35 10.48 2.18 8.75
N GLU A 36 10.49 1.01 9.39
CA GLU A 36 9.43 0.01 9.27
C GLU A 36 8.08 0.55 9.77
N LEU A 37 8.04 1.18 10.94
CA LEU A 37 6.84 1.83 11.48
C LEU A 37 6.31 2.91 10.52
N SER A 38 7.19 3.78 10.01
CA SER A 38 6.81 4.79 9.02
C SER A 38 6.33 4.18 7.70
N GLY A 39 6.85 3.01 7.33
CA GLY A 39 6.45 2.22 6.17
C GLY A 39 5.04 1.65 6.38
N ARG A 40 4.80 1.05 7.54
CA ARG A 40 3.51 0.49 7.95
C ARG A 40 2.42 1.56 8.01
N ASP A 41 2.70 2.71 8.61
CA ASP A 41 1.75 3.83 8.67
C ASP A 41 1.43 4.40 7.28
N ARG A 42 2.40 4.35 6.35
CA ARG A 42 2.16 4.70 4.95
C ARG A 42 1.32 3.65 4.24
N GLY A 43 1.53 2.36 4.53
CA GLY A 43 0.72 1.25 4.04
C GLY A 43 -0.74 1.41 4.44
N ILE A 44 -1.00 1.52 5.74
CA ILE A 44 -2.34 1.69 6.32
C ILE A 44 -3.05 2.91 5.72
N ARG A 45 -2.36 4.07 5.63
CA ARG A 45 -2.94 5.26 5.01
C ARG A 45 -3.23 5.07 3.51
N SER A 46 -2.45 4.25 2.81
CA SER A 46 -2.68 3.98 1.40
C SER A 46 -3.87 3.05 1.20
N GLU A 47 -4.03 2.03 2.06
CA GLU A 47 -5.21 1.16 2.11
C GLU A 47 -6.47 1.98 2.39
N GLN A 48 -6.45 2.82 3.43
CA GLN A 48 -7.59 3.66 3.79
C GLN A 48 -8.06 4.57 2.65
N ARG A 49 -7.12 5.13 1.89
CA ARG A 49 -7.44 5.96 0.71
C ARG A 49 -8.08 5.16 -0.42
N VAL A 50 -7.77 3.86 -0.54
CA VAL A 50 -8.44 2.99 -1.51
C VAL A 50 -9.87 2.75 -1.07
N ILE A 51 -10.09 2.43 0.21
CA ILE A 51 -11.42 2.25 0.79
C ILE A 51 -12.27 3.49 0.53
N GLU A 52 -11.82 4.67 0.98
CA GLU A 52 -12.52 5.96 0.79
C GLU A 52 -12.79 6.30 -0.68
N ALA A 53 -11.90 5.87 -1.59
CA ALA A 53 -12.07 6.11 -3.00
C ALA A 53 -13.09 5.15 -3.62
N LEU A 54 -13.18 3.91 -3.17
CA LEU A 54 -13.96 2.87 -3.85
C LEU A 54 -15.34 2.65 -3.23
N GLU A 55 -15.51 2.78 -1.91
CA GLU A 55 -16.81 2.62 -1.24
C GLU A 55 -17.94 3.51 -1.82
N PRO A 56 -17.69 4.75 -2.30
CA PRO A 56 -18.74 5.56 -2.89
C PRO A 56 -19.17 5.13 -4.30
N LEU A 57 -18.57 4.09 -4.89
CA LEU A 57 -19.00 3.56 -6.18
C LEU A 57 -20.28 2.76 -5.97
N ASP A 58 -21.28 3.08 -6.79
CA ASP A 58 -22.64 2.56 -6.78
C ASP A 58 -22.76 1.04 -6.89
N PHE A 59 -21.80 0.39 -7.54
CA PHE A 59 -21.73 -1.06 -7.70
C PHE A 59 -20.80 -1.76 -6.70
N VAL A 60 -20.18 -1.00 -5.79
CA VAL A 60 -19.31 -1.53 -4.71
C VAL A 60 -20.10 -1.55 -3.41
N MET A 61 -20.27 -2.72 -2.81
CA MET A 61 -20.95 -2.88 -1.52
C MET A 61 -20.02 -2.61 -0.34
N ALA A 62 -18.78 -3.10 -0.41
CA ALA A 62 -17.82 -2.97 0.68
C ALA A 62 -16.38 -3.07 0.18
N VAL A 63 -15.46 -2.40 0.88
CA VAL A 63 -14.02 -2.58 0.69
C VAL A 63 -13.36 -2.77 2.05
N GLY A 64 -12.75 -3.94 2.26
CA GLY A 64 -12.24 -4.28 3.58
C GLY A 64 -11.27 -5.44 3.59
N LYS A 65 -10.81 -5.83 4.78
CA LYS A 65 -9.96 -7.00 4.96
C LYS A 65 -10.81 -8.25 5.16
N GLU A 66 -10.47 -9.33 4.47
CA GLU A 66 -11.03 -10.64 4.80
C GLU A 66 -10.23 -11.28 5.95
N LYS A 67 -10.95 -11.93 6.87
CA LYS A 67 -10.36 -12.55 8.07
C LYS A 67 -9.47 -13.75 7.74
N ASP A 68 -9.79 -14.47 6.66
CA ASP A 68 -9.16 -15.74 6.28
C ASP A 68 -8.44 -15.67 4.92
N ASP A 69 -7.92 -14.49 4.54
CA ASP A 69 -7.23 -14.32 3.26
C ASP A 69 -5.88 -15.06 3.22
N LYS A 70 -5.91 -16.26 2.65
CA LYS A 70 -4.73 -17.11 2.44
C LYS A 70 -3.77 -16.57 1.38
N MET A 71 -4.22 -15.65 0.53
CA MET A 71 -3.42 -15.06 -0.55
C MET A 71 -2.68 -13.79 -0.12
N GLY A 72 -2.91 -13.33 1.12
CA GLY A 72 -2.21 -12.20 1.73
C GLY A 72 -2.48 -10.87 1.05
N ASN A 73 -3.69 -10.65 0.52
CA ASN A 73 -4.08 -9.36 -0.04
C ASN A 73 -4.31 -8.34 1.08
N ASP A 74 -4.18 -7.07 0.72
CA ASP A 74 -4.40 -6.00 1.70
C ASP A 74 -5.89 -5.73 1.89
N LEU A 75 -6.69 -5.86 0.81
CA LEU A 75 -8.11 -5.55 0.76
C LEU A 75 -8.86 -6.50 -0.19
N TRP A 76 -10.17 -6.55 -0.04
CA TRP A 76 -11.13 -7.17 -0.95
C TRP A 76 -12.22 -6.15 -1.30
N VAL A 77 -12.69 -6.19 -2.54
CA VAL A 77 -13.87 -5.44 -2.98
C VAL A 77 -15.01 -6.41 -3.16
N SER A 78 -16.08 -6.19 -2.40
CA SER A 78 -17.35 -6.87 -2.58
C SER A 78 -18.27 -6.01 -3.43
N PHE A 79 -18.90 -6.63 -4.42
CA PHE A 79 -19.75 -5.94 -5.39
C PHE A 79 -21.22 -6.26 -5.15
N ASP A 80 -22.08 -5.40 -5.68
CA ASP A 80 -23.50 -5.68 -5.74
C ASP A 80 -23.73 -6.97 -6.56
N PRO A 81 -24.51 -7.95 -6.07
CA PRO A 81 -24.84 -9.17 -6.83
C PRO A 81 -25.38 -8.89 -8.23
N ASP A 82 -26.09 -7.78 -8.42
CA ASP A 82 -26.68 -7.37 -9.70
C ASP A 82 -25.66 -6.69 -10.63
N SER A 83 -24.46 -6.35 -10.15
CA SER A 83 -23.42 -5.72 -10.98
C SER A 83 -22.72 -6.71 -11.90
N GLY A 84 -22.91 -8.02 -11.72
CA GLY A 84 -22.25 -9.07 -12.50
C GLY A 84 -20.75 -9.21 -12.23
N HIS A 85 -20.24 -8.56 -11.17
CA HIS A 85 -18.84 -8.65 -10.74
C HIS A 85 -18.71 -9.70 -9.64
N ARG A 86 -17.64 -10.49 -9.68
CA ARG A 86 -17.26 -11.33 -8.54
C ARG A 86 -16.44 -10.48 -7.58
N ASP A 87 -16.42 -10.86 -6.30
CA ASP A 87 -15.53 -10.24 -5.32
C ASP A 87 -14.07 -10.38 -5.76
N ILE A 88 -13.32 -9.28 -5.65
CA ILE A 88 -11.97 -9.18 -6.21
C ILE A 88 -10.95 -8.83 -5.12
N PRO A 89 -9.85 -9.59 -5.03
CA PRO A 89 -8.74 -9.23 -4.15
C PRO A 89 -7.96 -8.02 -4.67
N LEU A 90 -7.53 -7.17 -3.73
CA LEU A 90 -6.77 -5.95 -3.95
C LEU A 90 -5.44 -5.97 -3.18
N GLN A 91 -4.36 -5.70 -3.91
CA GLN A 91 -3.06 -5.38 -3.32
C GLN A 91 -2.75 -3.89 -3.49
N VAL A 92 -2.44 -3.22 -2.38
CA VAL A 92 -2.10 -1.80 -2.33
C VAL A 92 -0.60 -1.64 -2.08
N LYS A 93 0.09 -0.86 -2.92
CA LYS A 93 1.51 -0.55 -2.73
C LYS A 93 1.72 0.95 -2.64
N SER A 94 2.41 1.41 -1.60
CA SER A 94 2.65 2.84 -1.35
C SER A 94 3.81 3.41 -2.16
N SER A 95 4.79 2.56 -2.53
CA SER A 95 6.00 2.93 -3.28
C SER A 95 6.06 2.25 -4.65
N TRP A 96 6.76 2.87 -5.59
CA TRP A 96 7.03 2.27 -6.90
C TRP A 96 7.94 1.04 -6.78
N THR A 97 8.97 1.10 -5.95
CA THR A 97 9.86 -0.04 -5.71
C THR A 97 9.10 -1.25 -5.17
N GLY A 98 8.23 -1.05 -4.17
CA GLY A 98 7.39 -2.12 -3.64
C GLY A 98 6.37 -2.64 -4.65
N PHE A 99 5.83 -1.77 -5.50
CA PHE A 99 4.94 -2.17 -6.59
C PHE A 99 5.62 -3.09 -7.60
N PHE A 100 6.80 -2.73 -8.10
CA PHE A 100 7.52 -3.54 -9.08
C PHE A 100 8.05 -4.84 -8.47
N ALA A 101 8.59 -4.81 -7.25
CA ALA A 101 9.06 -6.01 -6.57
C ALA A 101 7.93 -7.01 -6.30
N PHE A 102 6.71 -6.53 -6.02
CA PHE A 102 5.54 -7.39 -5.90
C PHE A 102 5.13 -7.96 -7.25
N ARG A 103 4.98 -7.10 -8.27
CA ARG A 103 4.63 -7.49 -9.65
C ARG A 103 5.58 -8.57 -10.20
N SER A 104 6.87 -8.48 -9.92
CA SER A 104 7.86 -9.45 -10.42
C SER A 104 7.80 -10.82 -9.73
N ARG A 105 7.16 -10.91 -8.56
CA ARG A 105 7.01 -12.15 -7.79
C ARG A 105 5.59 -12.72 -7.86
N GLN A 106 4.68 -12.02 -8.53
CA GLN A 106 3.31 -12.46 -8.70
C GLN A 106 3.32 -13.72 -9.56
N GLU A 107 2.69 -14.78 -9.07
CA GLU A 107 2.54 -16.02 -9.82
C GLU A 107 1.56 -15.85 -10.98
N GLU A 108 1.89 -16.46 -12.13
CA GLU A 108 0.99 -16.49 -13.27
C GLU A 108 -0.30 -17.25 -12.90
N GLY A 109 -1.45 -16.61 -13.07
CA GLY A 109 -2.77 -17.17 -12.75
C GLY A 109 -3.43 -16.60 -11.50
N GLU A 110 -2.69 -15.93 -10.61
CA GLU A 110 -3.29 -15.22 -9.48
C GLU A 110 -3.99 -13.95 -9.95
N ARG A 111 -5.32 -14.03 -10.05
CA ARG A 111 -6.15 -12.87 -10.38
C ARG A 111 -6.27 -12.01 -9.10
N ARG A 112 -5.61 -10.85 -9.09
CA ARG A 112 -5.84 -9.74 -8.15
C ARG A 112 -5.61 -8.37 -8.80
N ILE A 113 -6.30 -7.32 -8.34
CA ILE A 113 -6.06 -5.95 -8.79
C ILE A 113 -4.92 -5.36 -7.94
N ILE A 114 -3.94 -4.72 -8.58
CA ILE A 114 -2.76 -4.17 -7.88
C ILE A 114 -2.71 -2.67 -8.11
N ILE A 115 -2.83 -1.88 -7.05
CA ILE A 115 -2.91 -0.42 -7.13
C ILE A 115 -1.75 0.22 -6.38
N LYS A 116 -1.01 1.09 -7.09
CA LYS A 116 -0.01 1.94 -6.46
C LYS A 116 -0.67 3.23 -5.94
N VAL A 117 -0.66 3.46 -4.62
CA VAL A 117 -1.27 4.64 -3.99
C VAL A 117 -0.23 5.37 -3.15
N GLY A 118 0.25 6.51 -3.64
CA GLY A 118 1.19 7.36 -2.91
C GLY A 118 0.51 8.49 -2.13
N PRO A 119 1.26 9.26 -1.31
CA PRO A 119 0.73 10.28 -0.39
C PRO A 119 -0.01 11.45 -1.06
N GLY A 120 0.06 11.61 -2.38
CA GLY A 120 -0.67 12.64 -3.14
C GLY A 120 -1.68 12.13 -4.17
N ARG A 121 -1.99 10.82 -4.19
CA ARG A 121 -2.92 10.29 -5.19
C ARG A 121 -4.37 10.64 -4.82
N SER A 122 -5.09 11.30 -5.72
CA SER A 122 -6.48 11.70 -5.50
C SER A 122 -7.45 10.51 -5.62
N PRO A 123 -8.63 10.57 -4.96
CA PRO A 123 -9.66 9.53 -5.08
C PRO A 123 -10.05 9.24 -6.54
N THR A 124 -10.23 10.28 -7.37
CA THR A 124 -10.54 10.13 -8.80
C THR A 124 -9.45 9.34 -9.55
N ALA A 125 -8.17 9.59 -9.24
CA ALA A 125 -7.06 8.86 -9.86
C ALA A 125 -6.96 7.41 -9.39
N ILE A 126 -7.40 7.10 -8.17
CA ILE A 126 -7.52 5.73 -7.66
C ILE A 126 -8.66 5.01 -8.39
N ARG A 127 -9.86 5.60 -8.41
CA ARG A 127 -11.03 5.08 -9.13
C ARG A 127 -10.73 4.77 -10.58
N ARG A 128 -10.08 5.71 -11.30
CA ARG A 128 -9.73 5.51 -12.71
C ARG A 128 -8.83 4.29 -12.94
N VAL A 129 -7.85 4.06 -12.06
CA VAL A 129 -6.97 2.89 -12.17
C VAL A 129 -7.69 1.62 -11.79
N PHE A 130 -8.50 1.65 -10.74
CA PHE A 130 -9.32 0.52 -10.34
C PHE A 130 -10.25 0.08 -11.48
N LEU A 131 -11.06 1.01 -12.01
CA LEU A 131 -11.98 0.77 -13.14
C LEU A 131 -11.25 0.25 -14.38
N ALA A 132 -10.09 0.82 -14.70
CA ALA A 132 -9.29 0.33 -15.82
C ALA A 132 -8.84 -1.12 -15.62
N GLN A 133 -8.42 -1.50 -14.41
CA GLN A 133 -8.02 -2.88 -14.10
C GLN A 133 -9.21 -3.84 -14.00
N LEU A 134 -10.33 -3.39 -13.44
CA LEU A 134 -11.57 -4.15 -13.32
C LEU A 134 -12.05 -4.63 -14.69
N LYS A 135 -11.96 -3.77 -15.71
CA LYS A 135 -12.28 -4.13 -17.11
C LYS A 135 -11.49 -5.33 -17.63
N PHE A 136 -10.20 -5.42 -17.31
CA PHE A 136 -9.36 -6.56 -17.69
C PHE A 136 -9.65 -7.80 -16.83
N PHE A 137 -10.16 -7.61 -15.61
CA PHE A 137 -10.38 -8.66 -14.65
C PHE A 137 -11.65 -9.47 -14.94
N ASP A 138 -12.75 -8.82 -15.26
CA ASP A 138 -13.96 -9.53 -15.66
C ASP A 138 -13.95 -9.91 -17.14
N GLY A 139 -12.85 -9.59 -17.84
CA GLY A 139 -12.72 -9.81 -19.27
C GLY A 139 -13.89 -9.18 -20.00
N PHE A 140 -14.25 -7.94 -19.62
CA PHE A 140 -15.48 -7.27 -20.03
C PHE A 140 -15.82 -7.65 -21.48
N ILE A 141 -16.90 -8.43 -21.56
CA ILE A 141 -17.60 -8.92 -22.75
C ILE A 141 -17.97 -7.74 -23.64
#